data_AF-A0AAW1PDU1-F1
#
_entry.id   AF-A0AAW1PDU1-F1
#
_cell.length_a   1.000
_cell.length_b   1.000
_cell.length_c   1.000
_cell.angle_alpha   90.00
_cell.angle_beta   90.00
_cell.angle_gamma   90.00
#
_symmetry.space_group_name_H-M   'P 1'
#
loop_
_entity.id
_entity.type
_entity.pdbx_description
1 polymer ?
#
loop_
_entity_poly.entity_id
_entity_poly.type
_entity_poly.pdbx_seq_one_letter_code
_entity_poly.pdbx_strand_id
1 'polypeptide(L)'
;MDSILLDNDARKLRKFGYTQAFSREFTLLTNFSVSFSVISTITGIVGSLGIAWNSGGPVSAVWGWVLVSVMTMFVGLAMAEIVSACPHAGGPYFWASVLSGRYAPFVSWITAWLNLVGQVAITSSIIFSCATLLSSQLLLFTGGAGVGVALTDAELLGLYAVILIAAGGLNAFNSRSVAWLSGFSVVWQLGGLFVLLILIPAVAPTHQSASFVFGKFFTAAQSGSGLPSNLYVFLVGMLMSQYTITGYDASAHLAEETRQADINCPRAIVLAIASSALAGWALLLALLFSIQDGATLDNGTAGGYVAGQIFYDAFNARFESGGGGVIALFIPAISMFLCGMSSITSNSRMIFGMSRDQGLPIKMVSTISPWTGTPLCAIAFSITCAFILGLPLLNSQVAYSAVVSIGTIGNYIAYAIPILCRLTISRNSFEPGPFNLGRLSKPVGWVAVLWVAFITAVFVLPTTYPVTPSTLNYSGVTVGIVLLVTITWWWSPVYGARGWFKGARGTLRRPRAATASTSLLSNTNVIFGVHDMHPDAETPHHPAAETPHQPSDSPQAPATPVQNSSAQNTEEGHNEDGSMHEPASQIASHNQHAADLA
;
A
#
# COMPACT_ATOMS: atom_id res chain seq x y z
N MET A 1 -39.46 -14.44 1.35
CA MET A 1 -38.97 -15.80 1.68
C MET A 1 -37.43 -15.85 1.70
N ASP A 2 -36.74 -14.71 1.63
CA ASP A 2 -35.38 -14.63 1.06
C ASP A 2 -34.27 -14.50 2.13
N SER A 3 -34.59 -14.89 3.37
CA SER A 3 -33.67 -14.88 4.51
C SER A 3 -32.96 -16.22 4.74
N ILE A 4 -33.36 -17.26 4.00
CA ILE A 4 -32.88 -18.63 4.19
C ILE A 4 -31.66 -18.86 3.28
N LEU A 5 -30.53 -19.25 3.90
CA LEU A 5 -29.22 -19.56 3.28
C LEU A 5 -28.39 -18.39 2.68
N LEU A 6 -28.40 -17.22 3.31
CA LEU A 6 -27.31 -16.24 3.10
C LEU A 6 -26.07 -16.59 3.94
N ASP A 7 -24.94 -16.75 3.26
CA ASP A 7 -23.62 -16.94 3.87
C ASP A 7 -23.27 -15.81 4.87
N ASN A 8 -22.45 -16.10 5.89
CA ASN A 8 -22.16 -15.18 6.99
C ASN A 8 -21.54 -13.86 6.51
N ASP A 9 -20.59 -13.88 5.57
CA ASP A 9 -20.01 -12.62 5.08
C ASP A 9 -21.00 -11.88 4.17
N ALA A 10 -21.91 -12.58 3.48
CA ALA A 10 -22.97 -11.93 2.70
C ALA A 10 -23.95 -11.20 3.62
N ARG A 11 -24.27 -11.78 4.78
CA ARG A 11 -25.00 -11.08 5.86
C ARG A 11 -24.21 -9.89 6.42
N LYS A 12 -22.88 -9.97 6.56
CA LYS A 12 -22.04 -8.82 6.97
C LYS A 12 -22.04 -7.70 5.94
N LEU A 13 -21.83 -7.99 4.65
CA LEU A 13 -21.93 -6.99 3.57
C LEU A 13 -23.31 -6.32 3.57
N ARG A 14 -24.39 -7.09 3.75
CA ARG A 14 -25.75 -6.52 3.89
C ARG A 14 -25.93 -5.63 5.12
N LYS A 15 -25.23 -5.86 6.24
CA LYS A 15 -25.23 -4.93 7.40
C LYS A 15 -24.62 -3.56 7.05
N PHE A 16 -23.56 -3.55 6.24
CA PHE A 16 -23.00 -2.33 5.65
C PHE A 16 -23.86 -1.75 4.50
N GLY A 17 -24.95 -2.43 4.15
CA GLY A 17 -25.88 -2.04 3.10
C GLY A 17 -25.46 -2.48 1.70
N TYR A 18 -24.44 -3.32 1.53
CA TYR A 18 -23.97 -3.75 0.21
C TYR A 18 -24.49 -5.13 -0.19
N THR A 19 -24.80 -5.26 -1.49
CA THR A 19 -24.95 -6.53 -2.19
C THR A 19 -23.59 -6.99 -2.70
N GLN A 20 -23.23 -8.25 -2.45
CA GLN A 20 -22.01 -8.87 -3.00
C GLN A 20 -22.04 -8.82 -4.54
N ALA A 21 -20.99 -8.26 -5.15
CA ALA A 21 -20.92 -8.06 -6.61
C ALA A 21 -20.10 -9.15 -7.34
N PHE A 22 -19.24 -9.89 -6.64
CA PHE A 22 -18.33 -10.88 -7.22
C PHE A 22 -18.55 -12.29 -6.64
N SER A 23 -18.02 -13.34 -7.30
CA SER A 23 -18.07 -14.72 -6.79
C SER A 23 -16.92 -15.01 -5.81
N ARG A 24 -17.13 -15.95 -4.87
CA ARG A 24 -16.17 -16.26 -3.79
C ARG A 24 -15.18 -17.35 -4.20
N GLU A 25 -14.28 -17.00 -5.10
CA GLU A 25 -13.22 -17.93 -5.55
C GLU A 25 -12.00 -17.93 -4.62
N PHE A 26 -11.77 -16.87 -3.84
CA PHE A 26 -10.53 -16.73 -3.06
C PHE A 26 -10.62 -17.41 -1.69
N THR A 27 -9.59 -18.22 -1.43
CA THR A 27 -9.28 -18.86 -0.15
C THR A 27 -8.25 -18.04 0.63
N LEU A 28 -7.92 -18.42 1.88
CA LEU A 28 -6.81 -17.81 2.62
C LEU A 28 -5.51 -17.82 1.81
N LEU A 29 -5.16 -18.97 1.20
CA LEU A 29 -3.91 -19.11 0.45
C LEU A 29 -3.90 -18.18 -0.76
N THR A 30 -4.95 -18.15 -1.58
CA THR A 30 -4.97 -17.30 -2.78
C THR A 30 -5.09 -15.81 -2.43
N ASN A 31 -5.70 -15.44 -1.30
CA ASN A 31 -5.79 -14.05 -0.85
C ASN A 31 -4.46 -13.54 -0.26
N PHE A 32 -3.78 -14.38 0.53
CA PHE A 32 -2.36 -14.19 0.87
C PHE A 32 -1.51 -14.07 -0.40
N SER A 33 -1.75 -14.95 -1.39
CA SER A 33 -0.96 -14.96 -2.62
C SER A 33 -1.02 -13.64 -3.39
N VAL A 34 -2.19 -13.01 -3.50
CA VAL A 34 -2.30 -11.69 -4.14
C VAL A 34 -1.52 -10.63 -3.36
N SER A 35 -1.61 -10.60 -2.03
CA SER A 35 -0.86 -9.60 -1.23
C SER A 35 0.64 -9.82 -1.29
N PHE A 36 1.10 -11.07 -1.17
CA PHE A 36 2.51 -11.42 -1.35
C PHE A 36 3.00 -11.08 -2.77
N SER A 37 2.16 -11.31 -3.80
CA SER A 37 2.50 -11.01 -5.19
C SER A 37 2.57 -9.52 -5.51
N VAL A 38 1.82 -8.65 -4.82
CA VAL A 38 1.92 -7.19 -4.98
C VAL A 38 3.14 -6.64 -4.22
N ILE A 39 3.44 -7.18 -3.04
CA ILE A 39 4.68 -6.87 -2.31
C ILE A 39 5.92 -7.31 -3.11
N SER A 40 5.82 -8.41 -3.87
CA SER A 40 6.87 -9.08 -4.67
C SER A 40 8.29 -8.67 -4.31
N THR A 41 8.82 -9.36 -3.32
CA THR A 41 10.10 -9.04 -2.72
C THR A 41 11.26 -9.06 -3.73
N ILE A 42 11.18 -9.95 -4.73
CA ILE A 42 12.11 -9.98 -5.87
C ILE A 42 11.99 -8.69 -6.70
N THR A 43 10.77 -8.27 -7.03
CA THR A 43 10.50 -7.04 -7.81
C THR A 43 11.05 -5.80 -7.11
N GLY A 44 10.70 -5.59 -5.85
CA GLY A 44 11.09 -4.38 -5.13
C GLY A 44 12.60 -4.30 -4.92
N ILE A 45 13.24 -5.39 -4.50
CA ILE A 45 14.70 -5.43 -4.31
C ILE A 45 15.41 -5.27 -5.66
N VAL A 46 15.20 -6.16 -6.64
CA VAL A 46 15.93 -6.11 -7.91
C VAL A 46 15.65 -4.81 -8.67
N GLY A 47 14.41 -4.32 -8.63
CA GLY A 47 13.99 -3.07 -9.30
C GLY A 47 14.52 -1.79 -8.67
N SER A 48 14.72 -1.75 -7.35
CA SER A 48 15.06 -0.51 -6.63
C SER A 48 16.34 -0.55 -5.79
N LEU A 49 17.15 -1.63 -5.87
CA LEU A 49 18.42 -1.75 -5.16
C LEU A 49 19.35 -0.55 -5.38
N GLY A 50 19.33 0.04 -6.59
CA GLY A 50 20.07 1.25 -6.92
C GLY A 50 19.77 2.45 -6.00
N ILE A 51 18.55 2.57 -5.47
CA ILE A 51 18.17 3.64 -4.51
C ILE A 51 18.93 3.47 -3.20
N ALA A 52 18.96 2.26 -2.64
CA ALA A 52 19.68 1.98 -1.41
C ALA A 52 21.20 2.06 -1.61
N TRP A 53 21.69 1.54 -2.74
CA TRP A 53 23.11 1.52 -3.10
C TRP A 53 23.69 2.92 -3.26
N ASN A 54 23.09 3.78 -4.10
CA ASN A 54 23.54 5.17 -4.33
C ASN A 54 23.32 6.10 -3.12
N SER A 55 22.53 5.65 -2.15
CA SER A 55 22.36 6.32 -0.86
C SER A 55 23.37 5.77 0.15
N GLY A 56 22.93 5.03 1.18
CA GLY A 56 23.81 4.59 2.27
C GLY A 56 24.51 3.25 2.05
N GLY A 57 24.45 2.66 0.85
CA GLY A 57 25.10 1.40 0.53
C GLY A 57 24.54 0.19 1.29
N PRO A 58 25.35 -0.85 1.53
CA PRO A 58 24.94 -2.11 2.19
C PRO A 58 24.20 -1.90 3.53
N VAL A 59 24.71 -1.02 4.40
CA VAL A 59 24.07 -0.72 5.70
C VAL A 59 22.64 -0.18 5.52
N SER A 60 22.41 0.69 4.54
CA SER A 60 21.06 1.22 4.29
C SER A 60 20.12 0.17 3.69
N ALA A 61 20.63 -0.74 2.87
CA ALA A 61 19.85 -1.84 2.33
C ALA A 61 19.46 -2.84 3.43
N VAL A 62 20.42 -3.33 4.24
CA VAL A 62 20.17 -4.37 5.24
C VAL A 62 19.40 -3.84 6.45
N TRP A 63 19.86 -2.77 7.09
CA TRP A 63 19.25 -2.27 8.32
C TRP A 63 18.01 -1.42 8.06
N GLY A 64 17.96 -0.72 6.92
CA GLY A 64 16.72 -0.09 6.44
C GLY A 64 15.62 -1.12 6.24
N TRP A 65 15.94 -2.29 5.66
CA TRP A 65 14.97 -3.38 5.48
C TRP A 65 14.41 -3.90 6.80
N VAL A 66 15.26 -4.15 7.80
CA VAL A 66 14.83 -4.63 9.12
C VAL A 66 13.94 -3.61 9.82
N LEU A 67 14.35 -2.33 9.84
CA LEU A 67 13.58 -1.24 10.46
C LEU A 67 12.20 -1.09 9.80
N VAL A 68 12.18 -1.00 8.46
CA VAL A 68 10.93 -0.91 7.69
C VAL A 68 10.04 -2.12 7.94
N SER A 69 10.58 -3.34 7.92
CA SER A 69 9.81 -4.57 8.13
C SER A 69 9.07 -4.57 9.48
N VAL A 70 9.76 -4.17 10.55
CA VAL A 70 9.17 -4.08 11.90
C VAL A 70 8.10 -2.98 11.96
N MET A 71 8.37 -1.82 11.37
CA MET A 71 7.43 -0.69 11.44
C MET A 71 6.20 -0.87 10.56
N THR A 72 6.37 -1.41 9.35
CA THR A 72 5.25 -1.81 8.48
C THR A 72 4.43 -2.94 9.10
N MET A 73 5.01 -3.84 9.89
CA MET A 73 4.23 -4.83 10.65
C MET A 73 3.25 -4.15 11.64
N PHE A 74 3.65 -3.05 12.32
CA PHE A 74 2.70 -2.30 13.16
C PHE A 74 1.55 -1.68 12.35
N VAL A 75 1.83 -1.13 11.16
CA VAL A 75 0.78 -0.62 10.25
C VAL A 75 -0.15 -1.74 9.79
N GLY A 76 0.43 -2.88 9.37
CA GLY A 76 -0.31 -4.07 8.94
C GLY A 76 -1.20 -4.66 10.03
N LEU A 77 -0.72 -4.75 11.27
CA LEU A 77 -1.50 -5.21 12.42
C LEU A 77 -2.68 -4.27 12.74
N ALA A 78 -2.47 -2.95 12.67
CA ALA A 78 -3.54 -1.97 12.85
C ALA A 78 -4.61 -2.06 11.73
N MET A 79 -4.20 -2.28 10.48
CA MET A 79 -5.13 -2.52 9.36
C MET A 79 -5.83 -3.87 9.46
N ALA A 80 -5.15 -4.91 9.93
CA ALA A 80 -5.73 -6.24 10.13
C ALA A 80 -6.91 -6.20 11.11
N GLU A 81 -6.79 -5.47 12.22
CA GLU A 81 -7.92 -5.28 13.14
C GLU A 81 -9.11 -4.57 12.47
N ILE A 82 -8.85 -3.56 11.64
CA ILE A 82 -9.88 -2.79 10.93
C ILE A 82 -10.58 -3.62 9.85
N VAL A 83 -9.85 -4.33 8.99
CA VAL A 83 -10.45 -5.18 7.94
C VAL A 83 -11.20 -6.37 8.52
N SER A 84 -10.81 -6.86 9.70
CA SER A 84 -11.54 -7.93 10.39
C SER A 84 -12.93 -7.48 10.86
N ALA A 85 -13.04 -6.24 11.33
CA ALA A 85 -14.33 -5.62 11.68
C ALA A 85 -15.14 -5.24 10.42
N CYS A 86 -14.48 -4.75 9.37
CA CYS A 86 -15.10 -4.17 8.18
C CYS A 86 -14.51 -4.71 6.85
N PRO A 87 -14.71 -6.00 6.51
CA PRO A 87 -14.19 -6.58 5.28
C PRO A 87 -15.00 -6.08 4.07
N HIS A 88 -14.38 -5.28 3.19
CA HIS A 88 -15.03 -4.67 2.03
C HIS A 88 -14.00 -4.27 0.96
N ALA A 89 -14.34 -4.47 -0.32
CA ALA A 89 -13.43 -4.22 -1.46
C ALA A 89 -12.95 -2.75 -1.59
N GLY A 90 -13.72 -1.81 -1.02
CA GLY A 90 -13.32 -0.40 -0.92
C GLY A 90 -12.17 -0.11 0.05
N GLY A 91 -11.66 -1.12 0.79
CA GLY A 91 -10.41 -1.04 1.55
C GLY A 91 -10.29 0.18 2.48
N PRO A 92 -9.13 0.87 2.50
CA PRO A 92 -8.89 2.03 3.37
C PRO A 92 -9.94 3.13 3.26
N TYR A 93 -10.40 3.43 2.05
CA TYR A 93 -11.47 4.39 1.78
C TYR A 93 -12.77 4.03 2.52
N PHE A 94 -13.20 2.78 2.41
CA PHE A 94 -14.41 2.31 3.07
C PHE A 94 -14.27 2.39 4.60
N TRP A 95 -13.16 1.93 5.15
CA TRP A 95 -12.89 2.01 6.59
C TRP A 95 -12.90 3.45 7.10
N ALA A 96 -12.28 4.37 6.37
CA ALA A 96 -12.27 5.79 6.69
C ALA A 96 -13.69 6.38 6.72
N SER A 97 -14.59 5.93 5.82
CA SER A 97 -16.00 6.34 5.84
C SER A 97 -16.77 5.81 7.06
N VAL A 98 -16.53 4.57 7.49
CA VAL A 98 -17.20 3.97 8.66
C VAL A 98 -16.68 4.57 9.97
N LEU A 99 -15.37 4.84 10.06
CA LEU A 99 -14.69 5.20 11.31
C LEU A 99 -14.67 6.70 11.64
N SER A 100 -14.97 7.59 10.69
CA SER A 100 -14.88 9.05 10.89
C SER A 100 -16.21 9.76 11.18
N GLY A 101 -17.31 9.01 11.32
CA GLY A 101 -18.59 9.52 11.83
C GLY A 101 -19.14 10.70 11.02
N ARG A 102 -19.28 11.88 11.65
CA ARG A 102 -19.77 13.10 10.97
C ARG A 102 -18.88 13.53 9.78
N TYR A 103 -17.60 13.19 9.80
CA TYR A 103 -16.64 13.56 8.76
C TYR A 103 -16.52 12.51 7.64
N ALA A 104 -17.31 11.43 7.71
CA ALA A 104 -17.30 10.30 6.77
C ALA A 104 -17.11 10.71 5.30
N PRO A 105 -17.90 11.62 4.71
CA PRO A 105 -17.78 11.93 3.28
C PRO A 105 -16.44 12.57 2.90
N PHE A 106 -15.87 13.43 3.75
CA PHE A 106 -14.65 14.19 3.45
C PHE A 106 -13.39 13.37 3.68
N VAL A 107 -13.31 12.70 4.83
CA VAL A 107 -12.16 11.87 5.20
C VAL A 107 -12.02 10.69 4.24
N SER A 108 -13.14 10.07 3.88
CA SER A 108 -13.14 8.98 2.90
C SER A 108 -12.79 9.48 1.49
N TRP A 109 -13.23 10.67 1.07
CA TRP A 109 -12.83 11.27 -0.22
C TRP A 109 -11.31 11.43 -0.32
N ILE A 110 -10.66 12.04 0.67
CA ILE A 110 -9.19 12.17 0.70
C ILE A 110 -8.51 10.80 0.68
N THR A 111 -8.98 9.86 1.51
CA THR A 111 -8.43 8.50 1.58
C THR A 111 -8.51 7.78 0.23
N ALA A 112 -9.64 7.89 -0.48
CA ALA A 112 -9.86 7.26 -1.78
C ALA A 112 -8.90 7.78 -2.85
N TRP A 113 -8.73 9.10 -2.95
CA TRP A 113 -7.85 9.69 -3.96
C TRP A 113 -6.36 9.46 -3.67
N LEU A 114 -5.94 9.47 -2.40
CA LEU A 114 -4.57 9.14 -2.03
C LEU A 114 -4.23 7.66 -2.31
N ASN A 115 -5.15 6.74 -1.99
CA ASN A 115 -5.01 5.32 -2.31
C ASN A 115 -5.03 5.10 -3.84
N LEU A 116 -5.89 5.82 -4.58
CA LEU A 116 -5.94 5.74 -6.05
C LEU A 116 -4.64 6.20 -6.70
N VAL A 117 -4.11 7.37 -6.34
CA VAL A 117 -2.83 7.84 -6.88
C VAL A 117 -1.69 6.91 -6.43
N GLY A 118 -1.73 6.42 -5.18
CA GLY A 118 -0.78 5.45 -4.65
C GLY A 118 -0.71 4.17 -5.48
N GLN A 119 -1.83 3.45 -5.64
CA GLN A 119 -1.90 2.20 -6.40
C GLN A 119 -1.56 2.37 -7.89
N VAL A 120 -1.95 3.49 -8.53
CA VAL A 120 -1.58 3.78 -9.93
C VAL A 120 -0.08 4.04 -10.08
N ALA A 121 0.52 4.83 -9.19
CA ALA A 121 1.95 5.11 -9.21
C ALA A 121 2.79 3.85 -8.94
N ILE A 122 2.39 2.99 -7.99
CA ILE A 122 3.03 1.67 -7.76
C ILE A 122 2.91 0.79 -9.00
N THR A 123 1.73 0.70 -9.61
CA THR A 123 1.52 -0.09 -10.84
C THR A 123 2.43 0.39 -11.97
N SER A 124 2.57 1.71 -12.14
CA SER A 124 3.46 2.32 -13.12
C SER A 124 4.94 2.00 -12.82
N SER A 125 5.41 2.21 -11.59
CA SER A 125 6.81 1.97 -11.24
C SER A 125 7.21 0.49 -11.32
N ILE A 126 6.33 -0.45 -10.98
CA ILE A 126 6.58 -1.90 -11.14
C ILE A 126 6.80 -2.25 -12.62
N ILE A 127 5.89 -1.80 -13.49
CA ILE A 127 5.90 -2.19 -14.90
C ILE A 127 7.01 -1.44 -15.66
N PHE A 128 7.35 -0.22 -15.24
CA PHE A 128 8.54 0.48 -15.70
C PHE A 128 9.82 -0.26 -15.28
N SER A 129 9.93 -0.67 -14.01
CA SER A 129 11.06 -1.49 -13.53
C SER A 129 11.23 -2.78 -14.34
N CYS A 130 10.13 -3.41 -14.74
CA CYS A 130 10.13 -4.57 -15.63
C CYS A 130 10.69 -4.24 -17.03
N ALA A 131 10.30 -3.11 -17.61
CA ALA A 131 10.80 -2.64 -18.91
C ALA A 131 12.30 -2.28 -18.84
N THR A 132 12.74 -1.56 -17.79
CA THR A 132 14.16 -1.24 -17.55
C THR A 132 15.01 -2.49 -17.34
N LEU A 133 14.51 -3.48 -16.59
CA LEU A 133 15.21 -4.75 -16.40
C LEU A 133 15.38 -5.52 -17.71
N LEU A 134 14.33 -5.57 -18.55
CA LEU A 134 14.39 -6.22 -19.86
C LEU A 134 15.30 -5.46 -20.85
N SER A 135 15.33 -4.12 -20.79
CA SER A 135 16.28 -3.28 -21.53
C SER A 135 17.72 -3.58 -21.12
N SER A 136 18.01 -3.64 -19.82
CA SER A 136 19.33 -4.00 -19.29
C SER A 136 19.72 -5.44 -19.69
N GLN A 137 18.78 -6.40 -19.68
CA GLN A 137 19.04 -7.75 -20.19
C GLN A 137 19.38 -7.75 -21.68
N LEU A 138 18.66 -7.00 -22.52
CA LEU A 138 18.96 -6.90 -23.95
C LEU A 138 20.37 -6.31 -24.19
N LEU A 139 20.73 -5.25 -23.46
CA LEU A 139 22.05 -4.65 -23.49
C LEU A 139 23.12 -5.70 -23.12
N LEU A 140 22.93 -6.43 -22.01
CA LEU A 140 23.85 -7.48 -21.57
C LEU A 140 23.95 -8.66 -22.57
N PHE A 141 22.85 -9.07 -23.20
CA PHE A 141 22.84 -10.12 -24.22
C PHE A 141 23.58 -9.74 -25.51
N THR A 142 23.60 -8.44 -25.86
CA THR A 142 24.12 -7.95 -27.14
C THR A 142 25.56 -7.42 -27.08
N GLY A 143 26.19 -7.41 -25.90
CA GLY A 143 27.60 -7.03 -25.74
C GLY A 143 27.89 -6.13 -24.53
N GLY A 144 26.86 -5.63 -23.84
CA GLY A 144 26.99 -4.76 -22.67
C GLY A 144 27.20 -3.28 -23.01
N ALA A 145 27.30 -2.45 -21.97
CA ALA A 145 27.51 -1.01 -22.11
C ALA A 145 28.66 -0.66 -23.07
N GLY A 146 28.38 0.21 -24.06
CA GLY A 146 29.34 0.67 -25.06
C GLY A 146 29.44 -0.17 -26.35
N VAL A 147 28.90 -1.40 -26.37
CA VAL A 147 28.94 -2.30 -27.56
C VAL A 147 27.55 -2.87 -27.89
N GLY A 148 26.77 -3.23 -26.88
CA GLY A 148 25.43 -3.78 -27.04
C GLY A 148 24.36 -2.75 -27.37
N VAL A 149 23.19 -3.26 -27.75
CA VAL A 149 22.00 -2.49 -28.11
C VAL A 149 21.30 -2.00 -26.84
N ALA A 150 21.51 -0.73 -26.50
CA ALA A 150 20.66 -0.03 -25.55
C ALA A 150 19.37 0.43 -26.24
N LEU A 151 18.21 0.17 -25.63
CA LEU A 151 16.94 0.71 -26.13
C LEU A 151 16.91 2.24 -25.96
N THR A 152 16.47 2.94 -27.00
CA THR A 152 16.13 4.36 -26.91
C THR A 152 14.92 4.60 -26.01
N ASP A 153 14.75 5.81 -25.48
CA ASP A 153 13.59 6.21 -24.66
C ASP A 153 12.24 5.84 -25.32
N ALA A 154 12.15 5.97 -26.65
CA ALA A 154 10.95 5.65 -27.40
C ALA A 154 10.67 4.14 -27.46
N GLU A 155 11.72 3.31 -27.58
CA GLU A 155 11.61 1.85 -27.55
C GLU A 155 11.35 1.34 -26.13
N LEU A 156 11.95 1.96 -25.11
CA LEU A 156 11.66 1.68 -23.71
C LEU A 156 10.20 2.03 -23.36
N LEU A 157 9.67 3.16 -23.86
CA LEU A 157 8.26 3.49 -23.76
C LEU A 157 7.36 2.48 -24.47
N GLY A 158 7.75 2.05 -25.67
CA GLY A 158 7.04 1.02 -26.43
C GLY A 158 6.98 -0.31 -25.67
N LEU A 159 8.11 -0.76 -25.12
CA LEU A 159 8.21 -1.96 -24.29
C LEU A 159 7.35 -1.84 -23.02
N TYR A 160 7.43 -0.71 -22.31
CA TYR A 160 6.59 -0.40 -21.15
C TYR A 160 5.09 -0.47 -21.51
N ALA A 161 4.67 0.13 -22.62
CA ALA A 161 3.29 0.08 -23.11
C ALA A 161 2.83 -1.36 -23.38
N VAL A 162 3.66 -2.16 -24.07
CA VAL A 162 3.36 -3.56 -24.40
C VAL A 162 3.21 -4.42 -23.14
N ILE A 163 4.13 -4.30 -22.17
CA ILE A 163 4.07 -5.04 -20.91
C ILE A 163 2.81 -4.65 -20.11
N LEU A 164 2.50 -3.35 -20.05
CA LEU A 164 1.33 -2.82 -19.35
C LEU A 164 0.01 -3.30 -19.99
N ILE A 165 -0.08 -3.28 -21.32
CA ILE A 165 -1.24 -3.79 -22.07
C ILE A 165 -1.36 -5.31 -21.90
N ALA A 166 -0.26 -6.07 -21.91
CA ALA A 166 -0.28 -7.51 -21.71
C ALA A 166 -0.75 -7.91 -20.30
N ALA A 167 -0.21 -7.26 -19.26
CA ALA A 167 -0.62 -7.48 -17.86
C ALA A 167 -2.09 -7.09 -17.63
N GLY A 168 -2.56 -6.04 -18.31
CA GLY A 168 -3.96 -5.62 -18.28
C GLY A 168 -4.91 -6.52 -19.08
N GLY A 169 -4.48 -7.04 -20.23
CA GLY A 169 -5.21 -8.03 -21.02
C GLY A 169 -5.40 -9.34 -20.26
N LEU A 170 -4.39 -9.78 -19.51
CA LEU A 170 -4.52 -10.95 -18.63
C LEU A 170 -5.55 -10.73 -17.49
N ASN A 171 -5.67 -9.50 -17.00
CA ASN A 171 -6.71 -9.10 -16.05
C ASN A 171 -8.13 -9.01 -16.66
N ALA A 172 -8.22 -8.84 -17.99
CA ALA A 172 -9.49 -8.77 -18.70
C ALA A 172 -10.15 -10.14 -18.93
N PHE A 173 -9.40 -11.25 -18.78
CA PHE A 173 -9.97 -12.61 -18.81
C PHE A 173 -10.91 -12.87 -17.62
N ASN A 174 -11.51 -14.07 -17.60
CA ASN A 174 -12.43 -14.44 -16.53
C ASN A 174 -11.75 -14.48 -15.15
N SER A 175 -12.52 -14.24 -14.10
CA SER A 175 -12.03 -14.20 -12.71
C SER A 175 -11.28 -15.47 -12.28
N ARG A 176 -11.66 -16.65 -12.80
CA ARG A 176 -11.01 -17.93 -12.52
C ARG A 176 -9.59 -18.00 -13.09
N SER A 177 -9.36 -17.49 -14.29
CA SER A 177 -8.01 -17.38 -14.87
C SER A 177 -7.14 -16.42 -14.07
N VAL A 178 -7.67 -15.28 -13.65
CA VAL A 178 -6.95 -14.31 -12.80
C VAL A 178 -6.59 -14.92 -11.44
N ALA A 179 -7.50 -15.68 -10.81
CA ALA A 179 -7.23 -16.41 -9.58
C ALA A 179 -6.16 -17.50 -9.75
N TRP A 180 -6.17 -18.24 -10.85
CA TRP A 180 -5.13 -19.23 -11.16
C TRP A 180 -3.77 -18.58 -11.41
N LEU A 181 -3.71 -17.50 -12.19
CA LEU A 181 -2.51 -16.71 -12.44
C LEU A 181 -1.94 -16.12 -11.13
N SER A 182 -2.80 -15.69 -10.21
CA SER A 182 -2.39 -15.22 -8.88
C SER A 182 -1.80 -16.34 -8.01
N GLY A 183 -2.33 -17.56 -8.13
CA GLY A 183 -1.75 -18.75 -7.49
C GLY A 183 -0.39 -19.12 -8.07
N PHE A 184 -0.28 -19.16 -9.40
CA PHE A 184 0.99 -19.36 -10.11
C PHE A 184 2.02 -18.29 -9.75
N SER A 185 1.60 -17.02 -9.65
CA SER A 185 2.46 -15.89 -9.29
C SER A 185 3.25 -16.12 -8.01
N VAL A 186 2.61 -16.67 -6.97
CA VAL A 186 3.30 -16.95 -5.70
C VAL A 186 4.17 -18.21 -5.75
N VAL A 187 3.78 -19.22 -6.51
CA VAL A 187 4.68 -20.37 -6.73
C VAL A 187 5.94 -19.92 -7.48
N TRP A 188 5.79 -19.05 -8.49
CA TRP A 188 6.92 -18.46 -9.21
C TRP A 188 7.77 -17.56 -8.32
N GLN A 189 7.17 -16.68 -7.53
CA GLN A 189 7.93 -15.76 -6.66
C GLN A 189 8.63 -16.48 -5.50
N LEU A 190 8.00 -17.46 -4.85
CA LEU A 190 8.64 -18.25 -3.79
C LEU A 190 9.69 -19.22 -4.34
N GLY A 191 9.39 -19.91 -5.45
CA GLY A 191 10.33 -20.82 -6.11
C GLY A 191 11.51 -20.07 -6.72
N GLY A 192 11.25 -18.96 -7.42
CA GLY A 192 12.25 -18.06 -7.98
C GLY A 192 13.13 -17.43 -6.90
N LEU A 193 12.56 -17.03 -5.77
CA LEU A 193 13.32 -16.58 -4.59
C LEU A 193 14.27 -17.69 -4.12
N PHE A 194 13.76 -18.89 -3.90
CA PHE A 194 14.58 -20.02 -3.43
C PHE A 194 15.71 -20.36 -4.41
N VAL A 195 15.43 -20.32 -5.71
CA VAL A 195 16.46 -20.46 -6.76
C VAL A 195 17.50 -19.36 -6.67
N LEU A 196 17.12 -18.08 -6.57
CA LEU A 196 18.07 -16.96 -6.49
C LEU A 196 18.91 -16.99 -5.21
N LEU A 197 18.33 -17.39 -4.07
CA LEU A 197 19.02 -17.53 -2.78
C LEU A 197 20.15 -18.57 -2.82
N ILE A 198 20.03 -19.60 -3.66
CA ILE A 198 21.07 -20.62 -3.83
C ILE A 198 21.99 -20.25 -5.00
N LEU A 199 21.41 -19.90 -6.15
CA LEU A 199 22.14 -19.71 -7.41
C LEU A 199 23.16 -18.58 -7.33
N ILE A 200 22.78 -17.40 -6.84
CA ILE A 200 23.65 -16.22 -6.87
C ILE A 200 24.85 -16.42 -5.93
N PRO A 201 24.69 -16.85 -4.66
CA PRO A 201 25.83 -17.15 -3.79
C PRO A 201 26.66 -18.37 -4.21
N ALA A 202 26.05 -19.39 -4.84
CA ALA A 202 26.80 -20.58 -5.28
C ALA A 202 27.63 -20.34 -6.55
N VAL A 203 27.23 -19.37 -7.39
CA VAL A 203 27.99 -18.99 -8.58
C VAL A 203 29.07 -17.96 -8.26
N ALA A 204 28.80 -17.02 -7.34
CA ALA A 204 29.77 -16.03 -6.88
C ALA A 204 31.08 -16.70 -6.39
N PRO A 205 32.23 -16.47 -7.07
CA PRO A 205 33.49 -17.14 -6.72
C PRO A 205 34.13 -16.54 -5.46
N THR A 206 33.81 -15.28 -5.15
CA THR A 206 34.18 -14.62 -3.89
C THR A 206 32.94 -14.06 -3.21
N HIS A 207 32.97 -13.99 -1.87
CA HIS A 207 31.90 -13.40 -1.08
C HIS A 207 32.41 -12.21 -0.28
N GLN A 208 31.61 -11.16 -0.22
CA GLN A 208 31.93 -9.98 0.59
C GLN A 208 32.02 -10.32 2.07
N SER A 209 32.87 -9.61 2.81
CA SER A 209 32.98 -9.84 4.26
C SER A 209 31.70 -9.43 5.00
N ALA A 210 31.42 -10.07 6.15
CA ALA A 210 30.32 -9.65 7.02
C ALA A 210 30.48 -8.17 7.46
N SER A 211 31.72 -7.69 7.64
CA SER A 211 32.00 -6.28 7.92
C SER A 211 31.61 -5.34 6.78
N PHE A 212 31.64 -5.81 5.53
CA PHE A 212 31.14 -5.06 4.39
C PHE A 212 29.61 -5.04 4.40
N VAL A 213 28.97 -6.22 4.38
CA VAL A 213 27.51 -6.33 4.23
C VAL A 213 26.74 -5.67 5.38
N PHE A 214 27.19 -5.85 6.63
CA PHE A 214 26.50 -5.31 7.81
C PHE A 214 27.05 -3.97 8.31
N GLY A 215 28.24 -3.56 7.87
CA GLY A 215 28.99 -2.43 8.43
C GLY A 215 29.48 -1.37 7.44
N LYS A 216 29.51 -1.63 6.13
CA LYS A 216 29.88 -0.62 5.13
C LYS A 216 28.70 0.33 4.91
N PHE A 217 28.82 1.53 5.45
CA PHE A 217 27.96 2.66 5.15
C PHE A 217 28.65 3.62 4.18
N PHE A 218 27.93 4.09 3.17
CA PHE A 218 28.41 5.19 2.31
C PHE A 218 28.02 6.51 2.98
N THR A 219 29.02 7.26 3.43
CA THR A 219 28.80 8.56 4.08
C THR A 219 28.25 9.60 3.09
N ALA A 220 27.70 10.69 3.60
CA ALA A 220 27.28 11.88 2.84
C ALA A 220 28.25 12.31 1.72
N ALA A 221 29.55 12.25 1.99
CA ALA A 221 30.60 12.64 1.04
C ALA A 221 31.00 11.53 0.03
N GLN A 222 30.45 10.33 0.18
CA GLN A 222 30.75 9.13 -0.63
C GLN A 222 29.53 8.61 -1.39
N SER A 223 28.32 8.80 -0.83
CA SER A 223 27.06 8.62 -1.54
C SER A 223 26.99 9.65 -2.68
N GLY A 224 26.90 9.19 -3.93
CA GLY A 224 26.85 10.05 -5.13
C GLY A 224 25.66 11.03 -5.17
N SER A 225 24.77 10.95 -4.18
CA SER A 225 23.66 11.88 -3.93
C SER A 225 24.05 13.23 -3.36
N GLY A 226 25.26 13.43 -2.80
CA GLY A 226 25.72 14.73 -2.26
C GLY A 226 24.94 15.25 -1.04
N LEU A 227 24.16 14.40 -0.37
CA LEU A 227 23.29 14.77 0.75
C LEU A 227 24.09 15.28 1.97
N PRO A 228 23.58 16.25 2.74
CA PRO A 228 24.37 16.94 3.78
C PRO A 228 24.60 16.15 5.08
N SER A 229 23.96 15.00 5.30
CA SER A 229 24.16 14.22 6.54
C SER A 229 23.99 12.71 6.37
N ASN A 230 24.78 11.95 7.14
CA ASN A 230 24.75 10.48 7.14
C ASN A 230 23.38 9.90 7.54
N LEU A 231 22.69 10.52 8.52
CA LEU A 231 21.33 10.09 8.87
C LEU A 231 20.39 10.26 7.68
N TYR A 232 20.46 11.39 6.98
CA TYR A 232 19.59 11.65 5.84
C TYR A 232 19.86 10.68 4.67
N VAL A 233 21.12 10.36 4.39
CA VAL A 233 21.50 9.33 3.41
C VAL A 233 20.88 7.96 3.74
N PHE A 234 20.91 7.54 5.00
CA PHE A 234 20.25 6.30 5.45
C PHE A 234 18.72 6.37 5.27
N LEU A 235 18.11 7.51 5.62
CA LEU A 235 16.67 7.74 5.51
C LEU A 235 16.16 7.82 4.07
N VAL A 236 16.97 8.27 3.11
CA VAL A 236 16.65 8.17 1.67
C VAL A 236 16.78 6.72 1.18
N GLY A 237 17.86 6.02 1.55
CA GLY A 237 18.10 4.66 1.08
C GLY A 237 17.08 3.62 1.56
N MET A 238 16.42 3.82 2.72
CA MET A 238 15.32 2.96 3.17
C MET A 238 14.05 3.05 2.29
N LEU A 239 13.96 3.99 1.33
CA LEU A 239 12.86 4.04 0.36
C LEU A 239 12.72 2.73 -0.43
N MET A 240 13.82 2.10 -0.83
CA MET A 240 13.82 0.76 -1.47
C MET A 240 13.02 -0.24 -0.64
N SER A 241 13.26 -0.25 0.68
CA SER A 241 12.61 -1.18 1.61
C SER A 241 11.13 -0.82 1.80
N GLN A 242 10.81 0.47 1.99
CA GLN A 242 9.41 0.88 2.17
C GLN A 242 8.57 0.59 0.93
N TYR A 243 9.07 0.96 -0.25
CA TYR A 243 8.44 0.68 -1.54
C TYR A 243 8.17 -0.82 -1.71
N THR A 244 9.18 -1.66 -1.46
CA THR A 244 9.04 -3.11 -1.58
C THR A 244 7.95 -3.63 -0.64
N ILE A 245 7.96 -3.27 0.66
CA ILE A 245 6.94 -3.73 1.62
C ILE A 245 5.69 -2.83 1.58
N THR A 246 5.13 -2.59 0.39
CA THR A 246 3.85 -1.89 0.16
C THR A 246 2.85 -2.81 -0.54
N GLY A 247 1.56 -2.49 -0.52
CA GLY A 247 0.53 -3.22 -1.28
C GLY A 247 0.00 -4.49 -0.62
N TYR A 248 0.32 -4.70 0.66
CA TYR A 248 -0.29 -5.75 1.50
C TYR A 248 -1.82 -5.56 1.68
N ASP A 249 -2.34 -4.36 1.38
CA ASP A 249 -3.78 -4.05 1.32
C ASP A 249 -4.52 -4.71 0.16
N ALA A 250 -3.82 -5.30 -0.82
CA ALA A 250 -4.45 -5.95 -1.97
C ALA A 250 -5.48 -7.02 -1.54
N SER A 251 -5.21 -7.77 -0.46
CA SER A 251 -6.17 -8.72 0.12
C SER A 251 -7.45 -8.10 0.69
N ALA A 252 -7.45 -6.82 1.04
CA ALA A 252 -8.65 -6.09 1.43
C ALA A 252 -9.48 -5.70 0.21
N HIS A 253 -8.84 -5.32 -0.91
CA HIS A 253 -9.54 -5.00 -2.15
C HIS A 253 -10.25 -6.22 -2.77
N LEU A 254 -9.76 -7.43 -2.50
CA LEU A 254 -10.42 -8.70 -2.87
C LEU A 254 -11.34 -9.27 -1.77
N ALA A 255 -11.72 -8.49 -0.75
CA ALA A 255 -12.56 -8.99 0.35
C ALA A 255 -13.97 -9.46 -0.10
N GLU A 256 -14.56 -8.89 -1.15
CA GLU A 256 -15.83 -9.40 -1.72
C GLU A 256 -15.66 -10.73 -2.50
N GLU A 257 -14.46 -11.02 -2.99
CA GLU A 257 -14.09 -12.26 -3.69
C GLU A 257 -13.58 -13.36 -2.73
N THR A 258 -13.40 -13.04 -1.44
CA THR A 258 -12.77 -13.90 -0.43
C THR A 258 -13.79 -14.59 0.49
N ARG A 259 -13.60 -15.89 0.72
CA ARG A 259 -14.36 -16.69 1.71
C ARG A 259 -13.91 -16.35 3.13
N GLN A 260 -14.83 -16.11 4.07
CA GLN A 260 -14.52 -15.73 5.45
C GLN A 260 -13.57 -14.52 5.52
N ALA A 261 -13.92 -13.46 4.80
CA ALA A 261 -13.05 -12.30 4.61
C ALA A 261 -12.66 -11.60 5.93
N ASP A 262 -13.52 -11.67 6.95
CA ASP A 262 -13.28 -11.17 8.30
C ASP A 262 -12.14 -11.89 9.06
N ILE A 263 -11.80 -13.11 8.66
CA ILE A 263 -10.72 -13.93 9.23
C ILE A 263 -9.54 -14.03 8.24
N ASN A 264 -9.82 -14.17 6.95
CA ASN A 264 -8.81 -14.48 5.95
C ASN A 264 -8.10 -13.24 5.37
N CYS A 265 -8.78 -12.09 5.21
CA CYS A 265 -8.09 -10.84 4.86
C CYS A 265 -7.08 -10.37 5.94
N PRO A 266 -7.41 -10.31 7.25
CA PRO A 266 -6.43 -9.85 8.25
C PRO A 266 -5.24 -10.81 8.39
N ARG A 267 -5.48 -12.12 8.27
CA ARG A 267 -4.40 -13.12 8.24
C ARG A 267 -3.53 -12.97 6.99
N ALA A 268 -4.12 -12.73 5.82
CA ALA A 268 -3.38 -12.49 4.58
C ALA A 268 -2.46 -11.27 4.69
N ILE A 269 -2.93 -10.14 5.23
CA ILE A 269 -2.11 -8.93 5.46
C ILE A 269 -0.89 -9.26 6.32
N VAL A 270 -1.10 -9.82 7.52
CA VAL A 270 -0.02 -10.07 8.49
C VAL A 270 0.97 -11.11 7.96
N LEU A 271 0.47 -12.20 7.36
CA LEU A 271 1.32 -13.24 6.78
C LEU A 271 2.13 -12.69 5.61
N ALA A 272 1.56 -11.88 4.71
CA ALA A 272 2.27 -11.33 3.56
C ALA A 272 3.44 -10.44 4.00
N ILE A 273 3.21 -9.53 4.96
CA ILE A 273 4.29 -8.68 5.51
C ILE A 273 5.36 -9.55 6.18
N ALA A 274 4.98 -10.52 7.02
CA ALA A 274 5.92 -11.39 7.73
C ALA A 274 6.77 -12.25 6.77
N SER A 275 6.15 -12.89 5.78
CA SER A 275 6.86 -13.71 4.80
C SER A 275 7.78 -12.87 3.93
N SER A 276 7.32 -11.70 3.46
CA SER A 276 8.11 -10.83 2.60
C SER A 276 9.28 -10.20 3.35
N ALA A 277 9.11 -9.80 4.61
CA ALA A 277 10.18 -9.30 5.46
C ALA A 277 11.34 -10.31 5.58
N LEU A 278 11.04 -11.59 5.85
CA LEU A 278 12.05 -12.64 5.96
C LEU A 278 12.66 -12.99 4.58
N ALA A 279 11.81 -13.17 3.56
CA ALA A 279 12.22 -13.47 2.20
C ALA A 279 13.19 -12.43 1.63
N GLY A 280 12.91 -11.15 1.85
CA GLY A 280 13.70 -10.06 1.28
C GLY A 280 14.96 -9.75 2.04
N TRP A 281 14.97 -9.96 3.35
CA TRP A 281 16.21 -9.90 4.10
C TRP A 281 17.18 -11.00 3.62
N ALA A 282 16.68 -12.23 3.42
CA ALA A 282 17.47 -13.30 2.82
C ALA A 282 17.97 -12.96 1.40
N LEU A 283 17.11 -12.41 0.54
CA LEU A 283 17.50 -12.04 -0.83
C LEU A 283 18.52 -10.90 -0.86
N LEU A 284 18.34 -9.85 -0.04
CA LEU A 284 19.30 -8.76 0.09
C LEU A 284 20.66 -9.28 0.55
N LEU A 285 20.71 -10.15 1.55
CA LEU A 285 21.96 -10.76 1.98
C LEU A 285 22.59 -11.59 0.84
N ALA A 286 21.83 -12.44 0.17
CA ALA A 286 22.33 -13.24 -0.96
C ALA A 286 22.93 -12.37 -2.08
N LEU A 287 22.30 -11.24 -2.42
CA LEU A 287 22.84 -10.31 -3.42
C LEU A 287 24.07 -9.55 -2.91
N LEU A 288 24.02 -8.97 -1.71
CA LEU A 288 25.11 -8.15 -1.15
C LEU A 288 26.37 -8.96 -0.85
N PHE A 289 26.22 -10.22 -0.39
CA PHE A 289 27.35 -11.14 -0.23
C PHE A 289 27.96 -11.55 -1.57
N SER A 290 27.21 -11.50 -2.67
CA SER A 290 27.64 -11.95 -4.00
C SER A 290 28.21 -10.83 -4.89
N ILE A 291 28.31 -9.60 -4.39
CA ILE A 291 28.98 -8.49 -5.10
C ILE A 291 30.45 -8.86 -5.32
N GLN A 292 30.91 -8.88 -6.58
CA GLN A 292 32.31 -9.13 -6.91
C GLN A 292 33.12 -7.83 -6.88
N ASP A 293 32.67 -6.81 -7.61
CA ASP A 293 33.19 -5.44 -7.52
C ASP A 293 32.03 -4.48 -7.20
N GLY A 294 32.28 -3.52 -6.31
CA GLY A 294 31.34 -2.45 -5.98
C GLY A 294 31.46 -1.24 -6.92
N ALA A 295 32.61 -1.05 -7.57
CA ALA A 295 32.85 0.09 -8.46
C ALA A 295 32.13 -0.05 -9.81
N THR A 296 31.84 -1.28 -10.25
CA THR A 296 31.12 -1.57 -11.50
C THR A 296 29.61 -1.36 -11.38
N LEU A 297 29.02 -1.32 -10.18
CA LEU A 297 27.57 -1.44 -10.01
C LEU A 297 26.76 -0.29 -10.63
N ASP A 298 27.29 0.94 -10.62
CA ASP A 298 26.56 2.12 -11.12
C ASP A 298 26.89 2.51 -12.57
N ASN A 299 28.03 2.06 -13.12
CA ASN A 299 28.50 2.43 -14.48
C ASN A 299 29.01 1.25 -15.31
N GLY A 300 28.76 0.01 -14.87
CA GLY A 300 29.24 -1.20 -15.51
C GLY A 300 28.40 -1.67 -16.70
N THR A 301 28.70 -2.88 -17.15
CA THR A 301 28.16 -3.57 -18.32
C THR A 301 26.63 -3.56 -18.42
N ALA A 302 25.91 -3.55 -17.29
CA ALA A 302 24.45 -3.55 -17.19
C ALA A 302 23.77 -2.17 -17.38
N GLY A 303 24.55 -1.10 -17.64
CA GLY A 303 24.01 0.24 -17.91
C GLY A 303 23.42 0.92 -16.67
N GLY A 304 24.08 0.79 -15.51
CA GLY A 304 23.66 1.37 -14.24
C GLY A 304 22.52 0.64 -13.52
N TYR A 305 22.04 -0.48 -14.06
CA TYR A 305 21.08 -1.34 -13.39
C TYR A 305 21.77 -2.23 -12.34
N VAL A 306 22.03 -1.67 -11.15
CA VAL A 306 22.82 -2.26 -10.04
C VAL A 306 22.57 -3.76 -9.83
N ALA A 307 21.32 -4.19 -9.71
CA ALA A 307 21.01 -5.61 -9.47
C ALA A 307 21.36 -6.49 -10.68
N GLY A 308 21.23 -6.00 -11.90
CA GLY A 308 21.65 -6.70 -13.12
C GLY A 308 23.17 -6.83 -13.21
N GLN A 309 23.91 -5.80 -12.76
CA GLN A 309 25.37 -5.87 -12.68
C GLN A 309 25.84 -6.95 -11.69
N ILE A 310 25.22 -7.07 -10.51
CA ILE A 310 25.54 -8.14 -9.54
C ILE A 310 25.38 -9.53 -10.17
N PHE A 311 24.29 -9.76 -10.91
CA PHE A 311 24.04 -11.03 -11.59
C PHE A 311 25.06 -11.29 -12.71
N TYR A 312 25.38 -10.26 -13.51
CA TYR A 312 26.37 -10.37 -14.57
C TYR A 312 27.77 -10.67 -14.01
N ASP A 313 28.23 -9.89 -13.04
CA ASP A 313 29.58 -9.99 -12.47
C ASP A 313 29.81 -11.29 -11.71
N ALA A 314 28.82 -11.80 -10.99
CA ALA A 314 28.92 -13.10 -10.31
C ALA A 314 29.18 -14.25 -11.30
N PHE A 315 28.47 -14.27 -12.44
CA PHE A 315 28.67 -15.28 -13.48
C PHE A 315 29.94 -15.05 -14.30
N ASN A 316 30.24 -13.79 -14.64
CA ASN A 316 31.42 -13.41 -15.40
C ASN A 316 32.71 -13.76 -14.64
N ALA A 317 32.77 -13.48 -13.34
CA ALA A 317 33.92 -13.84 -12.50
C ALA A 317 34.12 -15.35 -12.31
N ARG A 318 33.07 -16.17 -12.52
CA ARG A 318 33.11 -17.63 -12.31
C ARG A 318 33.37 -18.43 -13.58
N PHE A 319 32.78 -18.00 -14.70
CA PHE A 319 32.72 -18.73 -15.96
C PHE A 319 33.31 -17.97 -17.15
N GLU A 320 33.91 -16.79 -16.91
CA GLU A 320 34.41 -15.86 -17.95
C GLU A 320 33.30 -15.45 -18.95
N SER A 321 32.04 -15.58 -18.54
CA SER A 321 30.86 -15.25 -19.32
C SER A 321 29.69 -14.88 -18.41
N GLY A 322 29.20 -13.64 -18.54
CA GLY A 322 28.01 -13.18 -17.81
C GLY A 322 26.68 -13.76 -18.32
N GLY A 323 26.67 -14.57 -19.38
CA GLY A 323 25.44 -15.05 -20.04
C GLY A 323 24.47 -15.82 -19.12
N GLY A 324 25.00 -16.61 -18.18
CA GLY A 324 24.18 -17.28 -17.16
C GLY A 324 23.51 -16.31 -16.18
N GLY A 325 24.14 -15.17 -15.90
CA GLY A 325 23.58 -14.08 -15.10
C GLY A 325 22.41 -13.42 -15.81
N VAL A 326 22.52 -13.18 -17.12
CA VAL A 326 21.42 -12.63 -17.92
C VAL A 326 20.23 -13.60 -17.99
N ILE A 327 20.49 -14.91 -18.10
CA ILE A 327 19.45 -15.95 -18.02
C ILE A 327 18.78 -15.95 -16.63
N ALA A 328 19.56 -15.83 -15.54
CA ALA A 328 19.02 -15.77 -14.18
C ALA A 328 18.12 -14.53 -13.95
N LEU A 329 18.33 -13.43 -14.68
CA LEU A 329 17.47 -12.23 -14.63
C LEU A 329 16.08 -12.43 -15.24
N PHE A 330 15.78 -13.52 -15.96
CA PHE A 330 14.40 -13.85 -16.34
C PHE A 330 13.52 -14.17 -15.12
N ILE A 331 14.09 -14.67 -14.01
CA ILE A 331 13.37 -14.94 -12.77
C ILE A 331 12.75 -13.65 -12.18
N PRO A 332 13.52 -12.57 -11.94
CA PRO A 332 12.95 -11.28 -11.57
C PRO A 332 12.06 -10.67 -12.65
N ALA A 333 12.38 -10.77 -13.95
CA ALA A 333 11.53 -10.18 -15.00
C ALA A 333 10.11 -10.77 -15.02
N ILE A 334 9.99 -12.11 -14.95
CA ILE A 334 8.69 -12.77 -14.87
C ILE A 334 8.00 -12.43 -13.54
N SER A 335 8.75 -12.33 -12.43
CA SER A 335 8.21 -11.88 -11.13
C SER A 335 7.64 -10.45 -11.18
N MET A 336 8.33 -9.52 -11.87
CA MET A 336 7.88 -8.15 -12.07
C MET A 336 6.61 -8.07 -12.91
N PHE A 337 6.51 -8.86 -13.97
CA PHE A 337 5.29 -8.95 -14.78
C PHE A 337 4.09 -9.48 -13.98
N LEU A 338 4.28 -10.55 -13.22
CA LEU A 338 3.24 -11.16 -12.37
C LEU A 338 2.82 -10.23 -11.21
N CYS A 339 3.78 -9.48 -10.65
CA CYS A 339 3.54 -8.43 -9.67
C CYS A 339 2.70 -7.27 -10.27
N GLY A 340 3.07 -6.77 -11.45
CA GLY A 340 2.33 -5.72 -12.15
C GLY A 340 0.90 -6.16 -12.51
N MET A 341 0.73 -7.42 -12.92
CA MET A 341 -0.59 -8.02 -13.15
C MET A 341 -1.44 -8.02 -11.87
N SER A 342 -0.88 -8.46 -10.74
CA SER A 342 -1.56 -8.48 -9.43
C SER A 342 -1.90 -7.06 -8.94
N SER A 343 -1.04 -6.08 -9.22
CA SER A 343 -1.27 -4.66 -8.92
C SER A 343 -2.46 -4.10 -9.71
N ILE A 344 -2.56 -4.43 -11.01
CA ILE A 344 -3.73 -4.08 -11.85
C ILE A 344 -5.00 -4.79 -11.33
N THR A 345 -4.91 -6.03 -10.86
CA THR A 345 -6.04 -6.72 -10.22
C THR A 345 -6.55 -5.92 -9.03
N SER A 346 -5.67 -5.60 -8.07
CA SER A 346 -6.00 -4.82 -6.87
C SER A 346 -6.60 -3.45 -7.22
N ASN A 347 -5.89 -2.67 -8.05
CA ASN A 347 -6.28 -1.32 -8.43
C ASN A 347 -7.65 -1.30 -9.12
N SER A 348 -7.92 -2.22 -10.05
CA SER A 348 -9.22 -2.30 -10.74
C SER A 348 -10.41 -2.56 -9.81
N ARG A 349 -10.24 -3.33 -8.71
CA ARG A 349 -11.30 -3.58 -7.72
C ARG A 349 -11.55 -2.35 -6.85
N MET A 350 -10.49 -1.67 -6.41
CA MET A 350 -10.59 -0.41 -5.68
C MET A 350 -11.27 0.68 -6.52
N ILE A 351 -10.83 0.86 -7.78
CA ILE A 351 -11.42 1.80 -8.75
C ILE A 351 -12.92 1.50 -8.96
N PHE A 352 -13.28 0.21 -9.14
CA PHE A 352 -14.67 -0.23 -9.25
C PHE A 352 -15.49 0.10 -8.00
N GLY A 353 -14.98 -0.21 -6.80
CA GLY A 353 -15.64 0.09 -5.52
C GLY A 353 -15.85 1.58 -5.30
N MET A 354 -14.84 2.41 -5.63
CA MET A 354 -14.94 3.86 -5.59
C MET A 354 -15.98 4.39 -6.60
N SER A 355 -16.02 3.87 -7.82
CA SER A 355 -17.02 4.25 -8.83
C SER A 355 -18.44 3.85 -8.42
N ARG A 356 -18.63 2.66 -7.82
CA ARG A 356 -19.91 2.17 -7.27
C ARG A 356 -20.52 3.12 -6.23
N ASP A 357 -19.67 3.73 -5.39
CA ASP A 357 -20.08 4.70 -4.37
C ASP A 357 -20.25 6.14 -4.91
N GLN A 358 -20.12 6.35 -6.22
CA GLN A 358 -20.05 7.67 -6.87
C GLN A 358 -18.85 8.50 -6.38
N GLY A 359 -17.69 7.88 -6.15
CA GLY A 359 -16.42 8.57 -5.91
C GLY A 359 -15.72 9.04 -7.19
N LEU A 360 -16.03 8.44 -8.34
CA LEU A 360 -15.54 8.85 -9.65
C LEU A 360 -16.68 9.40 -10.54
N PRO A 361 -16.45 10.46 -11.34
CA PRO A 361 -17.46 11.01 -12.24
C PRO A 361 -17.78 10.09 -13.43
N ILE A 362 -16.94 9.07 -13.69
CA ILE A 362 -17.08 8.16 -14.83
C ILE A 362 -17.91 6.93 -14.43
N LYS A 363 -19.20 6.94 -14.78
CA LYS A 363 -20.14 5.84 -14.46
C LYS A 363 -19.75 4.50 -15.07
N MET A 364 -19.16 4.49 -16.27
CA MET A 364 -18.76 3.29 -17.00
C MET A 364 -17.77 2.38 -16.22
N VAL A 365 -17.02 2.98 -15.29
CA VAL A 365 -16.03 2.30 -14.44
C VAL A 365 -16.69 1.44 -13.34
N SER A 366 -17.97 1.69 -13.02
CA SER A 366 -18.79 0.91 -12.08
C SER A 366 -19.48 -0.32 -12.70
N THR A 367 -19.17 -0.67 -13.95
CA THR A 367 -19.81 -1.79 -14.66
C THR A 367 -18.94 -3.04 -14.62
N ILE A 368 -19.50 -4.17 -14.18
CA ILE A 368 -18.89 -5.51 -14.34
C ILE A 368 -19.31 -6.07 -15.69
N SER A 369 -18.36 -6.66 -16.44
CA SER A 369 -18.68 -7.39 -17.66
C SER A 369 -19.38 -8.71 -17.33
N PRO A 370 -20.59 -8.99 -17.90
CA PRO A 370 -21.32 -10.22 -17.61
C PRO A 370 -20.63 -11.48 -18.17
N TRP A 371 -19.73 -11.32 -19.15
CA TRP A 371 -19.02 -12.44 -19.79
C TRP A 371 -17.76 -12.87 -19.04
N THR A 372 -17.07 -11.94 -18.37
CA THR A 372 -15.78 -12.19 -17.70
C THR A 372 -15.88 -12.14 -16.18
N GLY A 373 -16.92 -11.50 -15.63
CA GLY A 373 -17.02 -11.23 -14.19
C GLY A 373 -16.02 -10.19 -13.69
N THR A 374 -15.35 -9.46 -14.59
CA THR A 374 -14.30 -8.48 -14.26
C THR A 374 -14.70 -7.05 -14.69
N PRO A 375 -14.22 -6.00 -13.99
CA PRO A 375 -14.56 -4.62 -14.31
C PRO A 375 -13.66 -4.07 -15.42
N LEU A 376 -13.91 -4.46 -16.66
CA LEU A 376 -13.06 -4.15 -17.83
C LEU A 376 -12.73 -2.65 -17.98
N CYS A 377 -13.70 -1.78 -17.74
CA CYS A 377 -13.50 -0.33 -17.84
C CYS A 377 -12.63 0.24 -16.70
N ALA A 378 -12.64 -0.38 -15.51
CA ALA A 378 -11.73 -0.04 -14.42
C ALA A 378 -10.29 -0.52 -14.70
N ILE A 379 -10.14 -1.68 -15.34
CA ILE A 379 -8.85 -2.20 -15.80
C ILE A 379 -8.26 -1.24 -16.85
N ALA A 380 -9.04 -0.87 -17.88
CA ALA A 380 -8.61 0.09 -18.89
C ALA A 380 -8.22 1.45 -18.28
N PHE A 381 -9.03 1.99 -17.35
CA PHE A 381 -8.70 3.23 -16.64
C PHE A 381 -7.39 3.12 -15.84
N SER A 382 -7.19 2.02 -15.10
CA SER A 382 -5.93 1.75 -14.38
C SER A 382 -4.72 1.75 -15.33
N ILE A 383 -4.83 1.06 -16.48
CA ILE A 383 -3.77 1.03 -17.51
C ILE A 383 -3.49 2.44 -18.04
N THR A 384 -4.51 3.19 -18.45
CA THR A 384 -4.32 4.53 -19.03
C THR A 384 -3.66 5.49 -18.03
N CYS A 385 -4.11 5.49 -16.76
CA CYS A 385 -3.49 6.32 -15.74
C CYS A 385 -2.05 5.89 -15.41
N ALA A 386 -1.77 4.59 -15.34
CA ALA A 386 -0.40 4.09 -15.16
C ALA A 386 0.49 4.43 -16.37
N PHE A 387 -0.04 4.38 -17.60
CA PHE A 387 0.70 4.77 -18.79
C PHE A 387 1.09 6.25 -18.78
N ILE A 388 0.15 7.12 -18.42
CA ILE A 388 0.39 8.58 -18.31
C ILE A 388 1.41 8.89 -17.19
N LEU A 389 1.30 8.27 -16.02
CA LEU A 389 2.31 8.38 -14.97
C LEU A 389 3.66 7.76 -15.38
N GLY A 390 3.68 6.90 -16.40
CA GLY A 390 4.85 6.28 -16.99
C GLY A 390 5.73 7.22 -17.82
N LEU A 391 5.14 8.26 -18.41
CA LEU A 391 5.83 9.15 -19.36
C LEU A 391 7.02 9.92 -18.73
N PRO A 392 6.93 10.48 -17.50
CA PRO A 392 8.05 11.20 -16.89
C PRO A 392 9.24 10.32 -16.51
N LEU A 393 9.08 8.99 -16.38
CA LEU A 393 10.16 8.09 -15.95
C LEU A 393 11.22 7.87 -17.03
N LEU A 394 10.89 8.09 -18.31
CA LEU A 394 11.69 7.66 -19.47
C LEU A 394 13.10 8.25 -19.53
N ASN A 395 13.33 9.41 -18.92
CA ASN A 395 14.60 10.15 -19.00
C ASN A 395 15.03 10.71 -17.63
N SER A 396 14.57 10.13 -16.52
CA SER A 396 14.97 10.61 -15.19
C SER A 396 14.82 9.57 -14.07
N GLN A 397 15.96 9.17 -13.51
CA GLN A 397 16.02 8.37 -12.28
C GLN A 397 15.40 9.11 -11.07
N VAL A 398 15.39 10.45 -11.11
CA VAL A 398 14.73 11.30 -10.11
C VAL A 398 13.22 11.22 -10.28
N ALA A 399 12.70 11.23 -11.51
CA ALA A 399 11.27 10.99 -11.77
C ALA A 399 10.85 9.56 -11.37
N TYR A 400 11.69 8.54 -11.63
CA TYR A 400 11.44 7.18 -11.12
C TYR A 400 11.34 7.14 -9.60
N SER A 401 12.34 7.70 -8.92
CA SER A 401 12.38 7.76 -7.45
C SER A 401 11.20 8.57 -6.87
N ALA A 402 10.77 9.61 -7.60
CA ALA A 402 9.61 10.40 -7.23
C ALA A 402 8.29 9.63 -7.38
N VAL A 403 8.08 8.88 -8.47
CA VAL A 403 6.89 8.04 -8.68
C VAL A 403 6.83 6.90 -7.66
N VAL A 404 7.96 6.25 -7.38
CA VAL A 404 8.11 5.25 -6.31
C VAL A 404 7.71 5.84 -4.94
N SER A 405 8.18 7.04 -4.63
CA SER A 405 7.85 7.75 -3.39
C SER A 405 6.38 8.20 -3.34
N ILE A 406 5.81 8.72 -4.43
CA ILE A 406 4.38 9.08 -4.53
C ILE A 406 3.49 7.85 -4.29
N GLY A 407 3.83 6.72 -4.93
CA GLY A 407 3.13 5.45 -4.76
C GLY A 407 3.13 4.98 -3.30
N THR A 408 4.31 5.00 -2.69
CA THR A 408 4.52 4.63 -1.28
C THR A 408 3.74 5.57 -0.35
N ILE A 409 3.99 6.88 -0.41
CA ILE A 409 3.40 7.89 0.49
C ILE A 409 1.86 7.93 0.34
N GLY A 410 1.35 7.92 -0.89
CA GLY A 410 -0.11 7.98 -1.15
C GLY A 410 -0.86 6.83 -0.49
N ASN A 411 -0.35 5.60 -0.65
CA ASN A 411 -0.90 4.43 0.01
C ASN A 411 -0.74 4.48 1.54
N TYR A 412 0.45 4.80 2.06
CA TYR A 412 0.67 4.82 3.51
C TYR A 412 -0.16 5.91 4.24
N ILE A 413 -0.32 7.11 3.66
CA ILE A 413 -1.26 8.11 4.22
C ILE A 413 -2.69 7.56 4.20
N ALA A 414 -3.12 6.93 3.10
CA ALA A 414 -4.44 6.30 3.03
C ALA A 414 -4.62 5.17 4.08
N TYR A 415 -3.56 4.49 4.49
CA TYR A 415 -3.57 3.53 5.60
C TYR A 415 -3.68 4.20 6.97
N ALA A 416 -2.93 5.29 7.19
CA ALA A 416 -2.93 5.99 8.47
C ALA A 416 -4.25 6.71 8.78
N ILE A 417 -4.98 7.21 7.78
CA ILE A 417 -6.26 7.91 7.99
C ILE A 417 -7.28 7.05 8.76
N PRO A 418 -7.69 5.84 8.33
CA PRO A 418 -8.63 5.01 9.07
C PRO A 418 -8.07 4.55 10.43
N ILE A 419 -6.76 4.32 10.57
CA ILE A 419 -6.12 4.01 11.86
C ILE A 419 -6.29 5.21 12.83
N LEU A 420 -6.00 6.43 12.37
CA LEU A 420 -6.16 7.64 13.17
C LEU A 420 -7.63 7.89 13.53
N CYS A 421 -8.57 7.70 12.60
CA CYS A 421 -10.01 7.81 12.87
C CYS A 421 -10.48 6.77 13.90
N ARG A 422 -9.92 5.55 13.89
CA ARG A 422 -10.17 4.53 14.91
C ARG A 422 -9.67 4.97 16.28
N LEU A 423 -8.46 5.52 16.37
CA LEU A 423 -7.85 5.96 17.63
C LEU A 423 -8.51 7.20 18.25
N THR A 424 -9.06 8.08 17.41
CA THR A 424 -9.58 9.40 17.82
C THR A 424 -11.11 9.43 17.86
N ILE A 425 -11.77 9.27 16.72
CA ILE A 425 -13.22 9.45 16.53
C ILE A 425 -13.96 8.20 17.01
N SER A 426 -13.65 7.03 16.45
CA SER A 426 -14.35 5.77 16.76
C SER A 426 -13.81 5.03 17.99
N ARG A 427 -13.04 5.71 18.85
CA ARG A 427 -12.32 5.11 20.00
C ARG A 427 -13.20 4.31 20.97
N ASN A 428 -14.50 4.63 21.03
CA ASN A 428 -15.50 4.03 21.92
C ASN A 428 -16.64 3.32 21.16
N SER A 429 -16.69 3.44 19.83
CA SER A 429 -17.78 2.91 18.97
C SER A 429 -17.30 1.83 18.00
N PHE A 430 -16.00 1.52 18.00
CA PHE A 430 -15.43 0.45 17.19
C PHE A 430 -15.79 -0.92 17.78
N GLU A 431 -16.62 -1.69 17.07
CA GLU A 431 -16.87 -3.10 17.36
C GLU A 431 -15.74 -3.96 16.77
N PRO A 432 -14.95 -4.69 17.57
CA PRO A 432 -13.84 -5.49 17.06
C PRO A 432 -14.30 -6.69 16.22
N GLY A 433 -13.52 -7.00 15.18
CA GLY A 433 -13.68 -8.24 14.40
C GLY A 433 -13.08 -9.48 15.10
N PRO A 434 -13.17 -10.67 14.46
CA PRO A 434 -12.52 -11.90 14.95
C PRO A 434 -11.01 -11.78 15.19
N PHE A 435 -10.31 -10.93 14.46
CA PHE A 435 -8.92 -10.56 14.70
C PHE A 435 -8.86 -9.24 15.47
N ASN A 436 -8.33 -9.29 16.70
CA ASN A 436 -8.27 -8.16 17.61
C ASN A 436 -6.97 -8.19 18.43
N LEU A 437 -6.28 -7.04 18.52
CA LEU A 437 -5.03 -6.86 19.27
C LEU A 437 -5.26 -6.58 20.77
N GLY A 438 -6.52 -6.43 21.18
CA GLY A 438 -6.93 -6.17 22.56
C GLY A 438 -6.27 -4.90 23.11
N ARG A 439 -5.54 -5.04 24.23
CA ARG A 439 -4.87 -3.91 24.89
C ARG A 439 -3.76 -3.29 24.05
N LEU A 440 -3.09 -4.07 23.19
CA LEU A 440 -1.99 -3.59 22.34
C LEU A 440 -2.46 -2.74 21.16
N SER A 441 -3.75 -2.79 20.84
CA SER A 441 -4.35 -2.08 19.71
C SER A 441 -4.07 -0.56 19.70
N LYS A 442 -4.15 0.11 20.86
CA LYS A 442 -3.90 1.56 20.96
C LYS A 442 -2.42 1.92 20.75
N PRO A 443 -1.45 1.29 21.44
CA PRO A 443 -0.02 1.45 21.14
C PRO A 443 0.33 1.18 19.68
N VAL A 444 -0.09 0.03 19.13
CA VAL A 444 0.20 -0.37 17.74
C VAL A 444 -0.33 0.66 16.73
N GLY A 445 -1.55 1.15 16.92
CA GLY A 445 -2.12 2.19 16.07
C GLY A 445 -1.34 3.52 16.13
N TRP A 446 -0.89 3.97 17.31
CA TRP A 446 -0.10 5.20 17.42
C TRP A 446 1.27 5.06 16.78
N VAL A 447 1.96 3.93 16.99
CA VAL A 447 3.24 3.63 16.31
C VAL A 447 3.06 3.63 14.80
N ALA A 448 1.99 3.01 14.29
CA ALA A 448 1.67 3.00 12.86
C ALA A 448 1.46 4.42 12.29
N VAL A 449 0.68 5.28 12.96
CA VAL A 449 0.44 6.66 12.50
C VAL A 449 1.71 7.51 12.56
N LEU A 450 2.50 7.39 13.62
CA LEU A 450 3.77 8.12 13.77
C LEU A 450 4.80 7.67 12.72
N TRP A 451 4.88 6.36 12.43
CA TRP A 451 5.72 5.83 11.36
C TRP A 451 5.32 6.37 10.00
N VAL A 452 4.01 6.35 9.67
CA VAL A 452 3.51 6.90 8.41
C VAL A 452 3.83 8.40 8.30
N ALA A 453 3.64 9.18 9.36
CA ALA A 453 3.98 10.60 9.36
C ALA A 453 5.49 10.82 9.13
N PHE A 454 6.34 9.99 9.76
CA PHE A 454 7.79 10.03 9.60
C PHE A 454 8.24 9.72 8.17
N ILE A 455 7.83 8.59 7.59
CA ILE A 455 8.21 8.22 6.20
C ILE A 455 7.63 9.20 5.18
N THR A 456 6.44 9.76 5.44
CA THR A 456 5.82 10.79 4.60
C THR A 456 6.68 12.05 4.57
N ALA A 457 7.17 12.49 5.73
CA ALA A 457 8.08 13.63 5.80
C ALA A 457 9.40 13.33 5.07
N VAL A 458 10.03 12.19 5.35
CA VAL A 458 11.33 11.78 4.80
C VAL A 458 11.32 11.68 3.27
N PHE A 459 10.36 10.95 2.68
CA PHE A 459 10.34 10.69 1.24
C PHE A 459 9.83 11.86 0.38
N VAL A 460 9.42 12.96 1.01
CA VAL A 460 9.18 14.26 0.36
C VAL A 460 10.47 15.07 0.18
N LEU A 461 11.51 14.81 0.99
CA LEU A 461 12.74 15.61 0.97
C LEU A 461 13.61 15.30 -0.28
N PRO A 462 14.48 16.23 -0.74
CA PRO A 462 15.32 16.04 -1.94
C PRO A 462 16.30 14.87 -1.84
N THR A 463 16.21 13.88 -2.73
CA THR A 463 17.06 12.68 -2.69
C THR A 463 18.50 12.91 -3.15
N THR A 464 18.77 14.04 -3.80
CA THR A 464 20.09 14.41 -4.36
C THR A 464 20.35 15.92 -4.25
N TYR A 465 21.62 16.31 -4.10
CA TYR A 465 22.11 17.69 -4.04
C TYR A 465 23.28 17.92 -5.02
N PRO A 466 23.45 19.13 -5.59
CA PRO A 466 22.60 20.32 -5.41
C PRO A 466 21.20 20.15 -6.01
N VAL A 467 20.21 20.82 -5.43
CA VAL A 467 18.81 20.77 -5.89
C VAL A 467 18.62 21.73 -7.05
N THR A 468 18.31 21.18 -8.22
CA THR A 468 18.00 21.86 -9.48
C THR A 468 16.65 21.35 -10.01
N PRO A 469 16.07 21.94 -11.06
CA PRO A 469 14.87 21.39 -11.69
C PRO A 469 15.04 19.96 -12.23
N SER A 470 16.26 19.47 -12.47
CA SER A 470 16.50 18.07 -12.88
C SER A 470 16.73 17.11 -11.71
N THR A 471 17.11 17.62 -10.52
CA THR A 471 17.40 16.81 -9.31
C THR A 471 16.37 16.96 -8.19
N LEU A 472 15.36 17.83 -8.36
CA LEU A 472 14.30 18.03 -7.38
C LEU A 472 13.46 16.76 -7.19
N ASN A 473 13.27 16.33 -5.93
CA ASN A 473 12.29 15.30 -5.62
C ASN A 473 10.85 15.82 -5.80
N TYR A 474 10.23 15.48 -6.92
CA TYR A 474 8.88 15.90 -7.28
C TYR A 474 7.77 15.30 -6.39
N SER A 475 8.06 14.35 -5.50
CA SER A 475 7.03 13.68 -4.69
C SER A 475 6.21 14.61 -3.82
N GLY A 476 6.85 15.54 -3.10
CA GLY A 476 6.15 16.53 -2.27
C GLY A 476 5.24 17.44 -3.09
N VAL A 477 5.72 17.86 -4.26
CA VAL A 477 4.96 18.70 -5.18
C VAL A 477 3.74 17.94 -5.71
N THR A 478 3.90 16.71 -6.18
CA THR A 478 2.78 15.90 -6.70
C THR A 478 1.78 15.53 -5.61
N VAL A 479 2.21 15.08 -4.43
CA VAL A 479 1.31 14.79 -3.30
C VAL A 479 0.58 16.07 -2.85
N GLY A 480 1.28 17.21 -2.80
CA GLY A 480 0.69 18.52 -2.52
C GLY A 480 -0.36 18.92 -3.56
N ILE A 481 -0.08 18.75 -4.86
CA ILE A 481 -1.05 18.99 -5.93
C ILE A 481 -2.26 18.07 -5.80
N VAL A 482 -2.07 16.78 -5.52
CA VAL A 482 -3.19 15.83 -5.34
C VAL A 482 -4.05 16.22 -4.13
N LEU A 483 -3.45 16.62 -3.00
CA LEU A 483 -4.19 17.13 -1.84
C LEU A 483 -4.92 18.43 -2.18
N LEU A 484 -4.28 19.38 -2.86
CA LEU A 484 -4.90 20.63 -3.28
C LEU A 484 -6.07 20.39 -4.25
N VAL A 485 -5.91 19.55 -5.26
CA VAL A 485 -6.96 19.19 -6.23
C VAL A 485 -8.12 18.48 -5.52
N THR A 486 -7.85 17.52 -4.64
CA THR A 486 -8.92 16.78 -3.95
C THR A 486 -9.68 17.65 -2.94
N ILE A 487 -9.01 18.57 -2.24
CA ILE A 487 -9.63 19.53 -1.33
C ILE A 487 -10.40 20.61 -2.11
N THR A 488 -9.80 21.22 -3.14
CA THR A 488 -10.48 22.24 -3.96
C THR A 488 -11.67 21.65 -4.71
N TRP A 489 -11.57 20.42 -5.22
CA TRP A 489 -12.72 19.72 -5.82
C TRP A 489 -13.77 19.33 -4.78
N TRP A 490 -13.41 19.11 -3.51
CA TRP A 490 -14.41 18.95 -2.45
C TRP A 490 -15.24 20.23 -2.21
N TRP A 491 -14.57 21.38 -2.18
CA TRP A 491 -15.15 22.69 -1.86
C TRP A 491 -15.64 23.50 -3.08
N SER A 492 -15.40 23.03 -4.31
CA SER A 492 -15.75 23.74 -5.56
C SER A 492 -17.25 24.07 -5.63
N PRO A 493 -17.66 25.33 -5.91
CA PRO A 493 -19.09 25.70 -5.89
C PRO A 493 -19.97 25.01 -6.94
N VAL A 494 -19.41 24.65 -8.10
CA VAL A 494 -20.18 24.19 -9.27
C VAL A 494 -20.19 22.67 -9.41
N TYR A 495 -19.04 22.01 -9.19
CA TYR A 495 -18.89 20.55 -9.33
C TYR A 495 -18.46 19.86 -8.03
N GLY A 496 -18.60 20.55 -6.90
CA GLY A 496 -18.07 20.16 -5.59
C GLY A 496 -18.49 18.77 -5.14
N ALA A 497 -17.51 17.91 -4.81
CA ALA A 497 -17.77 16.56 -4.33
C ALA A 497 -18.65 16.54 -3.06
N ARG A 498 -18.61 17.60 -2.23
CA ARG A 498 -19.54 17.81 -1.10
C ARG A 498 -21.02 17.74 -1.50
N GLY A 499 -21.37 18.13 -2.72
CA GLY A 499 -22.74 18.07 -3.24
C GLY A 499 -23.20 16.63 -3.47
N TRP A 500 -22.46 15.86 -4.26
CA TRP A 500 -22.86 14.56 -4.79
C TRP A 500 -22.31 13.35 -4.02
N PHE A 501 -21.07 13.41 -3.51
CA PHE A 501 -20.46 12.35 -2.71
C PHE A 501 -20.94 12.39 -1.25
N LYS A 502 -21.18 11.21 -0.66
CA LYS A 502 -21.61 11.07 0.75
C LYS A 502 -20.84 9.96 1.50
N GLY A 503 -19.67 9.55 1.00
CA GLY A 503 -18.97 8.35 1.47
C GLY A 503 -19.67 7.07 1.02
N ALA A 504 -19.34 5.95 1.67
CA ALA A 504 -19.86 4.63 1.35
C ALA A 504 -21.40 4.57 1.40
N ARG A 505 -22.02 4.46 0.22
CA ARG A 505 -23.46 4.28 0.06
C ARG A 505 -23.76 2.82 -0.18
N GLY A 506 -24.27 2.13 0.84
CA GLY A 506 -24.84 0.80 0.67
C GLY A 506 -25.85 0.76 -0.48
N THR A 507 -25.65 -0.18 -1.42
CA THR A 507 -26.51 -0.40 -2.59
C THR A 507 -27.94 -0.81 -2.22
N LEU A 508 -28.13 -1.35 -1.01
CA LEU A 508 -29.42 -1.64 -0.41
C LEU A 508 -30.04 -0.37 0.17
N ARG A 509 -31.06 0.14 -0.51
CA ARG A 509 -32.00 1.11 0.04
C ARG A 509 -32.60 0.52 1.32
N ARG A 510 -32.16 1.02 2.49
CA ARG A 510 -32.79 0.66 3.78
C ARG A 510 -34.31 0.79 3.62
N PRO A 511 -35.12 -0.18 4.06
CA PRO A 511 -36.56 0.00 4.14
C PRO A 511 -36.81 1.31 4.87
N ARG A 512 -37.52 2.23 4.21
CA ARG A 512 -37.98 3.45 4.86
C ARG A 512 -38.75 2.96 6.08
N ALA A 513 -38.31 3.33 7.29
CA ALA A 513 -39.02 2.93 8.50
C ALA A 513 -40.48 3.33 8.28
N ALA A 514 -41.36 2.35 8.17
CA ALA A 514 -42.78 2.62 8.03
C ALA A 514 -43.16 3.29 9.34
N THR A 515 -43.40 4.60 9.29
CA THR A 515 -43.96 5.34 10.41
C THR A 515 -45.24 4.61 10.76
N ALA A 516 -45.24 3.88 11.86
CA ALA A 516 -46.38 3.08 12.25
C ALA A 516 -47.52 4.06 12.54
N SER A 517 -48.48 4.13 11.62
CA SER A 517 -49.71 4.89 11.78
C SER A 517 -50.55 4.22 12.87
N THR A 518 -50.18 4.42 14.13
CA THR A 518 -50.87 3.86 15.29
C THR A 518 -52.08 4.70 15.64
N SER A 519 -53.05 4.73 14.72
CA SER A 519 -54.40 5.25 14.96
C SER A 519 -55.36 4.64 13.94
N LEU A 520 -56.59 4.36 14.38
CA LEU A 520 -57.69 3.76 13.60
C LEU A 520 -57.52 2.27 13.25
N LEU A 521 -57.79 1.40 14.23
CA LEU A 521 -58.76 0.29 14.10
C LEU A 521 -59.09 -0.27 15.50
N SER A 522 -59.86 0.52 16.26
CA SER A 522 -60.45 0.12 17.55
C SER A 522 -61.89 0.64 17.58
N ASN A 523 -62.79 -0.13 16.97
CA ASN A 523 -64.25 -0.18 17.16
C ASN A 523 -64.90 -0.69 15.85
N THR A 524 -65.39 -1.92 15.88
CA THR A 524 -66.78 -2.29 15.51
C THR A 524 -66.99 -3.75 15.91
N ASN A 525 -67.95 -4.01 16.80
CA ASN A 525 -68.38 -5.38 17.10
C ASN A 525 -69.18 -5.95 15.92
N VAL A 526 -68.84 -7.15 15.43
CA VAL A 526 -69.78 -8.00 14.68
C VAL A 526 -69.65 -9.45 15.14
N ILE A 527 -70.79 -10.02 15.54
CA ILE A 527 -70.99 -11.41 15.96
C ILE A 527 -71.01 -12.32 14.71
N PHE A 528 -70.41 -13.51 14.75
CA PHE A 528 -71.00 -14.75 14.18
C PHE A 528 -70.17 -16.02 14.46
N GLY A 529 -70.87 -17.12 14.76
CA GLY A 529 -70.48 -18.47 14.31
C GLY A 529 -69.49 -19.28 15.16
N VAL A 530 -70.00 -19.98 16.18
CA VAL A 530 -69.35 -21.18 16.73
C VAL A 530 -69.63 -22.37 15.81
N HIS A 531 -68.63 -23.22 15.55
CA HIS A 531 -68.87 -24.66 15.36
C HIS A 531 -67.65 -25.49 15.78
N ASP A 532 -67.90 -26.76 16.08
CA ASP A 532 -67.15 -27.56 17.06
C ASP A 532 -66.06 -28.45 16.45
N MET A 533 -65.03 -28.79 17.25
CA MET A 533 -64.73 -30.18 17.66
C MET A 533 -63.50 -30.28 18.58
N HIS A 534 -63.73 -30.77 19.80
CA HIS A 534 -62.79 -31.58 20.61
C HIS A 534 -63.14 -33.08 20.32
N PRO A 535 -62.39 -34.11 20.75
CA PRO A 535 -61.39 -34.17 21.83
C PRO A 535 -60.02 -34.80 21.39
N ASP A 536 -58.97 -34.96 22.20
CA ASP A 536 -58.86 -35.62 23.52
C ASP A 536 -57.70 -35.11 24.41
N ALA A 537 -57.84 -35.51 25.69
CA ALA A 537 -56.93 -35.55 26.85
C ALA A 537 -55.42 -35.79 26.54
N GLU A 538 -54.44 -35.41 27.39
CA GLU A 538 -54.38 -35.60 28.85
C GLU A 538 -53.67 -34.47 29.63
N THR A 539 -54.02 -34.36 30.92
CA THR A 539 -53.30 -33.71 32.03
C THR A 539 -53.50 -34.61 33.28
N PRO A 540 -52.76 -34.50 34.41
CA PRO A 540 -52.04 -33.32 34.91
C PRO A 540 -50.67 -33.60 35.57
N HIS A 541 -50.02 -32.54 36.08
CA HIS A 541 -49.67 -32.42 37.51
C HIS A 541 -49.09 -31.03 37.84
N HIS A 542 -49.83 -30.28 38.66
CA HIS A 542 -49.40 -29.13 39.47
C HIS A 542 -49.31 -29.63 40.96
N PRO A 543 -48.78 -28.90 41.98
CA PRO A 543 -48.96 -27.44 42.17
C PRO A 543 -47.84 -26.63 42.88
N ALA A 544 -48.09 -25.31 43.01
CA ALA A 544 -47.73 -24.41 44.13
C ALA A 544 -46.24 -24.12 44.49
N ALA A 545 -45.86 -23.00 45.11
CA ALA A 545 -46.45 -21.64 45.23
C ALA A 545 -45.38 -20.67 45.86
N GLU A 546 -45.78 -19.41 46.10
CA GLU A 546 -45.19 -18.42 47.03
C GLU A 546 -44.00 -17.53 46.60
N THR A 547 -44.34 -16.26 46.37
CA THR A 547 -43.58 -15.05 46.75
C THR A 547 -44.18 -14.48 48.06
N PRO A 548 -43.75 -13.34 48.65
CA PRO A 548 -42.59 -12.46 48.41
C PRO A 548 -41.77 -12.19 49.71
N HIS A 549 -40.79 -11.28 49.69
CA HIS A 549 -40.68 -10.18 50.69
C HIS A 549 -39.52 -9.19 50.42
N GLN A 550 -39.82 -7.90 50.58
CA GLN A 550 -38.88 -6.80 50.87
C GLN A 550 -39.18 -6.32 52.30
N PRO A 551 -38.19 -5.85 53.09
CA PRO A 551 -37.96 -4.41 53.32
C PRO A 551 -36.45 -4.06 53.55
N SER A 552 -35.98 -2.84 53.84
CA SER A 552 -36.37 -1.45 53.47
C SER A 552 -35.21 -0.46 53.82
N ASP A 553 -35.41 0.82 53.49
CA ASP A 553 -34.83 2.03 54.13
C ASP A 553 -33.34 2.45 53.98
N SER A 554 -33.22 3.78 54.01
CA SER A 554 -32.04 4.66 53.86
C SER A 554 -31.88 5.45 55.20
N PRO A 555 -31.18 6.61 55.38
CA PRO A 555 -30.46 7.50 54.45
C PRO A 555 -29.12 8.10 55.00
N GLN A 556 -28.66 9.18 54.34
CA GLN A 556 -27.84 10.31 54.84
C GLN A 556 -26.39 10.48 54.33
N ALA A 557 -26.21 11.59 53.60
CA ALA A 557 -24.99 12.41 53.48
C ALA A 557 -24.97 13.44 54.67
N PRO A 558 -24.06 14.43 54.83
CA PRO A 558 -23.27 15.14 53.81
C PRO A 558 -21.85 15.63 54.23
N ALA A 559 -21.31 16.60 53.47
CA ALA A 559 -20.36 17.68 53.84
C ALA A 559 -18.94 17.66 53.22
N THR A 560 -18.75 18.58 52.25
CA THR A 560 -17.53 19.38 51.96
C THR A 560 -17.44 20.54 53.00
N PRO A 561 -16.49 21.53 53.00
CA PRO A 561 -15.55 21.99 51.94
C PRO A 561 -14.15 22.48 52.48
N VAL A 562 -13.56 23.52 51.84
CA VAL A 562 -12.39 24.37 52.22
C VAL A 562 -11.00 23.88 51.76
N GLN A 563 -10.03 24.70 51.31
CA GLN A 563 -10.00 25.94 50.47
C GLN A 563 -8.52 26.32 50.16
N ASN A 564 -8.29 27.21 49.18
CA ASN A 564 -7.10 28.08 48.97
C ASN A 564 -5.76 27.42 48.54
N SER A 565 -5.12 27.82 47.44
CA SER A 565 -4.39 29.09 47.11
C SER A 565 -2.90 28.99 47.53
N SER A 566 -1.91 29.69 46.95
CA SER A 566 -1.82 30.70 45.89
C SER A 566 -0.34 30.86 45.45
N ALA A 567 -0.09 31.67 44.39
CA ALA A 567 1.16 32.44 44.18
C ALA A 567 2.47 31.67 43.88
N GLN A 568 3.50 32.23 43.22
CA GLN A 568 3.62 33.32 42.22
C GLN A 568 5.10 33.39 41.73
N ASN A 569 5.36 34.07 40.61
CA ASN A 569 6.59 34.84 40.31
C ASN A 569 7.94 34.06 40.12
N THR A 570 8.97 34.53 39.39
CA THR A 570 9.15 35.69 38.47
C THR A 570 10.40 35.48 37.58
N GLU A 571 10.51 36.26 36.47
CA GLU A 571 11.72 36.90 35.86
C GLU A 571 12.99 36.04 35.57
N GLU A 572 13.96 36.36 34.69
CA GLU A 572 14.34 37.47 33.77
C GLU A 572 15.25 36.80 32.68
N GLY A 573 15.68 37.36 31.53
CA GLY A 573 15.71 38.71 30.98
C GLY A 573 17.15 39.15 30.64
N HIS A 574 17.50 39.26 29.33
CA HIS A 574 18.63 39.96 28.62
C HIS A 574 19.10 39.12 27.39
N ASN A 575 19.28 39.63 26.16
CA ASN A 575 20.07 40.77 25.60
C ASN A 575 21.59 40.51 25.67
N GLU A 576 22.45 40.84 24.69
CA GLU A 576 22.32 41.63 23.44
C GLU A 576 23.51 41.38 22.47
N ASP A 577 23.37 41.79 21.21
CA ASP A 577 24.36 42.31 20.23
C ASP A 577 25.78 41.71 19.95
N GLY A 578 26.17 41.83 18.67
CA GLY A 578 27.55 41.68 18.18
C GLY A 578 27.64 41.65 16.65
N SER A 579 28.17 42.71 16.01
CA SER A 579 28.10 42.93 14.56
C SER A 579 29.48 43.16 13.87
N MET A 580 29.46 43.11 12.53
CA MET A 580 30.51 43.54 11.56
C MET A 580 31.85 42.80 11.49
N HIS A 581 32.19 42.20 10.33
CA HIS A 581 33.00 42.89 9.30
C HIS A 581 33.23 42.07 8.00
N GLU A 582 33.21 42.78 6.86
CA GLU A 582 33.64 42.42 5.49
C GLU A 582 35.15 42.82 5.27
N PRO A 583 35.79 42.69 4.08
CA PRO A 583 35.61 41.78 2.92
C PRO A 583 36.94 41.28 2.24
N ALA A 584 36.79 40.55 1.11
CA ALA A 584 37.54 40.67 -0.17
C ALA A 584 38.80 39.81 -0.54
N SER A 585 38.81 39.45 -1.84
CA SER A 585 39.96 39.07 -2.71
C SER A 585 40.52 37.63 -2.59
N GLN A 586 40.99 36.92 -3.65
CA GLN A 586 41.13 37.25 -5.10
C GLN A 586 41.40 35.98 -5.97
N ILE A 587 41.34 36.12 -7.32
CA ILE A 587 42.00 35.29 -8.38
C ILE A 587 41.40 33.86 -8.59
N ALA A 588 40.65 33.57 -9.66
CA ALA A 588 41.05 33.30 -11.07
C ALA A 588 41.75 31.92 -11.27
N SER A 589 41.68 31.21 -12.39
CA SER A 589 40.84 31.23 -13.61
C SER A 589 41.13 29.94 -14.41
N HIS A 590 40.16 29.35 -15.11
CA HIS A 590 40.40 28.78 -16.46
C HIS A 590 39.10 28.51 -17.22
N ASN A 591 39.22 28.60 -18.55
CA ASN A 591 38.13 28.67 -19.51
C ASN A 591 38.01 27.37 -20.33
N GLN A 592 36.83 27.17 -20.92
CA GLN A 592 36.59 26.63 -22.25
C GLN A 592 37.33 25.35 -22.70
N HIS A 593 36.56 24.34 -23.10
CA HIS A 593 36.54 23.97 -24.52
C HIS A 593 35.18 23.41 -24.95
N ALA A 594 34.64 24.01 -26.01
CA ALA A 594 33.62 23.46 -26.88
C ALA A 594 34.05 23.79 -28.32
N ALA A 595 33.60 22.98 -29.28
CA ALA A 595 34.09 22.90 -30.66
C ALA A 595 35.54 22.40 -30.81
N ASP A 596 35.69 21.25 -31.46
CA ASP A 596 35.97 21.27 -32.90
C ASP A 596 35.38 20.04 -33.62
N LEU A 597 35.10 20.21 -34.91
CA LEU A 597 34.63 19.17 -35.84
C LEU A 597 35.82 18.66 -36.67
N ALA A 598 36.03 17.34 -36.70
CA ALA A 598 36.81 16.63 -37.72
C ALA A 598 36.36 15.16 -37.78
#